data_AF-A0A942RGF1-F1
#
_entry.id   AF-A0A942RGF1-F1
#
_cell.length_a   1.000
_cell.length_b   1.000
_cell.length_c   1.000
_cell.angle_alpha   90.00
_cell.angle_beta   90.00
_cell.angle_gamma   90.00
#
_symmetry.space_group_name_H-M   'P 1'
#
loop_
_entity.id
_entity.type
_entity.pdbx_description
1 polymer ?
#
loop_
_entity_poly.entity_id
_entity_poly.type
_entity_poly.pdbx_seq_one_letter_code
_entity_poly.pdbx_strand_id
1 'polypeptide(L)' 'MQETTFVTIPKAMTGKEELVIIPKKILELLLKDNSGEDEVLRWSREAKKMKKAGKLSLLHSLKDLR' A
#
# COMPACT_ATOMS: atom_id res chain seq x y z
N MET A 1 26.42 -18.34 -6.50
CA MET A 1 26.29 -17.28 -5.47
C MET A 1 24.87 -16.71 -5.58
N GLN A 2 24.11 -16.60 -4.49
CA GLN A 2 22.80 -15.94 -4.56
C GLN A 2 23.02 -14.44 -4.66
N GLU A 3 22.49 -13.80 -5.71
CA GLU A 3 22.52 -12.34 -5.83
C GLU A 3 21.58 -11.71 -4.81
N THR A 4 22.14 -10.88 -3.93
CA THR A 4 21.35 -10.10 -2.96
C THR A 4 21.09 -8.73 -3.58
N THR A 5 19.88 -8.54 -4.11
CA THR A 5 19.43 -7.23 -4.60
C THR A 5 19.04 -6.34 -3.42
N PHE A 6 19.49 -5.09 -3.44
CA PHE A 6 19.14 -4.08 -2.45
C PHE A 6 18.22 -3.01 -3.07
N VAL A 7 17.29 -2.52 -2.28
CA VAL A 7 16.44 -1.36 -2.62
C VAL A 7 16.89 -0.19 -1.77
N THR A 8 17.09 0.95 -2.42
CA THR A 8 17.50 2.19 -1.76
C THR A 8 16.35 3.18 -1.85
N ILE A 9 15.91 3.69 -0.70
CA ILE A 9 14.90 4.74 -0.59
C ILE A 9 15.62 6.06 -0.34
N PRO A 10 15.55 7.03 -1.27
CA PRO A 10 16.25 8.31 -1.14
C PRO A 10 15.73 9.15 0.02
N LYS A 11 16.62 9.97 0.60
CA LYS A 11 16.34 10.89 1.70
C LYS A 11 15.13 11.80 1.46
N ALA A 12 14.93 12.22 0.21
CA ALA A 12 13.81 13.07 -0.19
C ALA A 12 12.43 12.40 0.04
N MET A 13 12.39 11.07 0.14
CA MET A 13 11.14 10.32 0.30
C MET A 13 10.86 9.89 1.75
N THR A 14 11.86 9.88 2.63
CA THR A 14 11.74 9.30 3.99
C THR A 14 11.24 10.28 5.04
N GLY A 15 10.99 11.55 4.68
CA GLY A 15 10.47 12.60 5.58
C GLY A 15 11.38 12.99 6.75
N LYS A 16 12.44 12.21 7.02
CA LYS A 16 13.43 12.39 8.09
C LYS A 16 14.85 12.60 7.57
N GLU A 17 15.01 12.83 6.27
CA GLU A 17 16.31 12.97 5.59
C GLU A 17 17.26 11.76 5.72
N GLU A 18 16.70 10.58 6.01
CA GLU A 18 17.47 9.35 6.20
C GLU A 18 17.52 8.54 4.90
N LEU A 19 18.72 8.04 4.55
CA LEU A 19 18.89 7.09 3.44
C LEU A 19 18.61 5.70 3.97
N VAL A 20 17.62 5.01 3.40
CA VAL A 20 17.27 3.65 3.82
C VAL A 20 17.71 2.67 2.74
N ILE A 21 18.53 1.70 3.13
CA ILE A 21 18.98 0.61 2.26
C ILE A 21 18.49 -0.69 2.88
N ILE A 22 17.68 -1.43 2.14
CA ILE A 22 17.08 -2.68 2.61
C ILE A 22 17.25 -3.80 1.57
N PRO A 23 17.55 -5.03 1.98
CA PRO A 23 17.51 -6.18 1.08
C PRO A 23 16.11 -6.34 0.48
N LYS A 24 16.03 -6.63 -0.82
CA LYS A 24 14.76 -6.80 -1.55
C LYS A 24 13.83 -7.81 -0.88
N LYS A 25 14.37 -8.94 -0.41
CA LYS A 25 13.60 -9.97 0.32
C LYS A 25 12.91 -9.43 1.58
N ILE A 26 13.55 -8.51 2.30
CA ILE A 26 12.97 -7.90 3.50
C ILE A 26 11.87 -6.90 3.11
N LEU A 27 12.11 -6.09 2.07
CA LEU A 27 11.07 -5.21 1.54
C LEU A 27 9.84 -6.00 1.11
N GLU A 28 10.00 -7.10 0.39
CA GLU A 28 8.90 -7.96 -0.03
C GLU A 28 8.11 -8.53 1.16
N LEU A 29 8.77 -8.84 2.28
CA LEU A 29 8.11 -9.25 3.51
C LEU A 29 7.36 -8.10 4.21
N LEU A 30 7.91 -6.89 4.17
CA LEU A 30 7.24 -5.68 4.71
C LEU A 30 6.05 -5.26 3.84
N LEU A 31 6.13 -5.48 2.53
CA LEU A 31 5.07 -5.22 1.56
C LEU A 31 4.04 -6.35 1.48
N LYS A 32 4.31 -7.53 2.07
CA LYS A 32 3.29 -8.56 2.20
C LYS A 32 2.19 -7.98 3.06
N ASP A 33 1.09 -7.67 2.38
CA ASP A 33 -0.12 -7.16 2.99
C ASP A 33 -0.60 -8.19 4.01
N ASN A 34 -0.37 -7.89 5.29
CA ASN A 34 -0.88 -8.69 6.39
C ASN A 34 -2.30 -8.23 6.74
N SER A 35 -3.02 -7.65 5.77
CA SER A 35 -4.40 -7.25 5.92
C SER A 35 -5.26 -8.48 6.19
N GLY A 36 -5.40 -8.78 7.47
CA GLY A 36 -6.28 -9.80 7.98
C GLY A 36 -7.74 -9.44 7.70
N GLU A 37 -8.63 -10.39 7.97
CA GLU A 37 -10.06 -10.23 7.76
C GLU A 37 -10.61 -8.94 8.40
N ASP A 38 -10.09 -8.55 9.56
CA ASP A 38 -10.47 -7.34 10.29
C ASP A 38 -10.17 -6.05 9.50
N GLU A 39 -9.04 -5.99 8.80
CA GLU A 39 -8.65 -4.81 8.02
C GLU A 39 -9.50 -4.69 6.76
N VAL A 40 -9.77 -5.81 6.09
CA VAL A 40 -10.70 -5.87 4.95
C VAL A 40 -12.11 -5.46 5.37
N LEU A 41 -12.57 -5.91 6.54
CA LEU A 41 -13.87 -5.54 7.08
C LEU A 41 -13.93 -4.05 7.44
N ARG A 42 -12.86 -3.51 8.02
CA ARG A 42 -12.72 -2.07 8.32
C ARG A 42 -12.80 -1.23 7.05
N TRP A 43 -12.02 -1.57 6.02
CA TRP A 43 -12.04 -0.86 4.74
C TRP A 43 -13.41 -0.95 4.06
N SER A 44 -14.07 -2.10 4.12
CA SER A 44 -15.43 -2.26 3.59
C SER A 44 -16.43 -1.33 4.28
N ARG A 45 -16.34 -1.21 5.61
CA ARG A 45 -17.18 -0.28 6.39
C ARG A 45 -16.87 1.17 6.03
N GLU A 46 -15.61 1.51 5.86
CA GLU A 46 -15.15 2.85 5.51
C GLU A 46 -15.59 3.25 4.10
N ALA A 47 -15.40 2.38 3.11
CA ALA A 47 -15.90 2.56 1.75
C ALA A 47 -17.42 2.77 1.73
N LYS A 48 -18.18 2.01 2.54
CA LYS A 48 -19.63 2.20 2.69
C LYS A 48 -19.99 3.56 3.28
N LYS A 49 -19.23 4.05 4.28
CA LYS A 49 -19.41 5.39 4.84
C LYS A 49 -19.12 6.48 3.81
N MET A 50 -18.02 6.36 3.07
CA MET A 50 -17.62 7.33 2.05
C MET A 50 -18.63 7.38 0.89
N LYS A 51 -19.14 6.22 0.45
CA LYS A 51 -20.23 6.14 -0.54
C LYS A 51 -21.48 6.85 -0.06
N LYS A 52 -21.90 6.63 1.20
CA LYS A 52 -23.05 7.34 1.80
C LYS A 52 -22.82 8.85 1.88
N ALA A 53 -21.59 9.28 2.12
CA ALA A 53 -21.22 10.69 2.16
C ALA A 53 -21.04 11.33 0.78
N GLY A 54 -21.24 10.60 -0.32
CA GLY A 54 -21.01 11.09 -1.69
C GLY A 54 -19.54 11.32 -2.04
N LYS A 55 -18.62 10.86 -1.19
CA LYS A 55 -17.16 11.04 -1.36
C LYS A 55 -16.50 9.91 -2.15
N LEU A 56 -17.25 8.86 -2.45
CA LEU A 56 -16.79 7.73 -3.25
C LEU A 56 -17.66 7.65 -4.50
N SER A 57 -17.05 7.76 -5.68
CA SER A 57 -17.73 7.54 -6.95
C SER A 57 -18.21 6.09 -7.05
N LEU A 58 -19.37 5.91 -7.68
CA LEU A 58 -19.81 4.59 -8.07
C LEU A 58 -18.92 4.12 -9.21
N LEU A 59 -18.19 3.02 -8.99
CA LEU A 59 -17.58 2.29 -10.09
C LEU A 59 -18.71 1.57 -10.83
N HIS A 60 -19.09 2.08 -12.00
CA HIS A 60 -20.10 1.46 -12.85
C HIS A 60 -19.50 0.32 -13.66
N SER A 61 -18.20 0.41 -13.95
CA SER A 61 -17.43 -0.67 -14.57
C SER A 61 -15.95 -0.60 -14.19
N LEU A 62 -15.21 -1.68 -14.41
CA LEU A 62 -13.74 -1.69 -14.24
C LEU A 62 -13.01 -0.71 -15.19
N LYS A 63 -13.68 -0.20 -16.24
CA LYS A 63 -13.11 0.83 -17.11
C LYS A 63 -12.97 2.18 -16.41
N ASP A 64 -13.76 2.43 -15.37
CA ASP A 64 -13.78 3.70 -14.64
C ASP A 64 -12.61 3.82 -13.65
N LEU A 65 -11.80 2.76 -13.50
CA LEU A 65 -10.64 2.69 -12.62
C LEU A 65 -9.32 3.06 -13.33
N ARG A 66 -9.33 3.21 -14.65
CA ARG A 66 -8.14 3.35 -15.51
C ARG A 66 -7.77 4.79 -15.80
#